data_AF-A0AA36H7C1-F1
#
_entry.id   AF-A0AA36H7C1-F1
#
_cell.length_a   1.000
_cell.length_b   1.000
_cell.length_c   1.000
_cell.angle_alpha   90.00
_cell.angle_beta   90.00
_cell.angle_gamma   90.00
#
_symmetry.space_group_name_H-M   'P 1'
#
loop_
_entity.id
_entity.type
_entity.pdbx_description
1 polymer ?
#
loop_
_entity_poly.entity_id
_entity_poly.type
_entity_poly.pdbx_seq_one_letter_code
_entity_poly.pdbx_strand_id
1 'polypeptide(L)'
;MAVGIYTMDCRNCTCVCHRNTSISVPELNLYWHAQGMLSFFGMRVPLYALFGFHQMFLYTSYVLVSRMRLPWWGEGPAVGLSSVMLQLPFRMLGTKLLWWTWHDTDPTIEDRMFWTPWSSLYYYAACACSFVWMLRLTRRLLLEKEYDWMK
;
A
#
# COMPACT_ATOMS: atom_id res chain seq x y z
N MET A 1 -33.52 -12.06 5.96
CA MET A 1 -32.27 -11.67 6.63
C MET A 1 -31.61 -10.57 5.81
N ALA A 2 -31.90 -9.32 6.15
CA ALA A 2 -31.28 -8.16 5.55
C ALA A 2 -30.03 -7.83 6.36
N VAL A 3 -28.85 -8.06 5.79
CA VAL A 3 -27.59 -7.59 6.37
C VAL A 3 -27.49 -6.11 6.01
N GLY A 4 -27.79 -5.25 6.98
CA GLY A 4 -27.73 -3.80 6.83
C GLY A 4 -26.35 -3.36 6.36
N ILE A 5 -26.30 -2.86 5.13
CA ILE A 5 -25.14 -2.19 4.56
C ILE A 5 -25.11 -0.81 5.23
N TYR A 6 -24.14 -0.60 6.13
CA TYR A 6 -23.85 0.71 6.67
C TYR A 6 -23.22 1.58 5.57
N THR A 7 -24.04 2.13 4.68
CA THR A 7 -23.68 3.32 3.92
C THR A 7 -23.75 4.50 4.89
N MET A 8 -22.62 4.80 5.55
CA MET A 8 -22.53 6.02 6.35
C MET A 8 -22.46 7.23 5.43
N ASP A 9 -23.60 7.93 5.35
CA ASP A 9 -23.74 9.26 4.78
C ASP A 9 -22.75 10.22 5.47
N CYS A 10 -21.90 10.89 4.68
CA CYS A 10 -20.87 11.85 5.12
C CYS A 10 -21.42 13.08 5.88
N ARG A 11 -22.74 13.16 6.10
CA ARG A 11 -23.39 14.27 6.81
C ARG A 11 -23.22 14.27 8.33
N ASN A 12 -22.90 13.14 8.96
CA ASN A 12 -22.75 13.06 10.42
C ASN A 12 -21.38 12.48 10.82
N CYS A 13 -20.38 13.37 10.88
CA CYS A 13 -19.17 13.33 11.73
C CYS A 13 -18.22 12.11 11.65
N THR A 14 -17.05 12.30 10.99
CA THR A 14 -15.66 12.05 11.45
C THR A 14 -14.64 11.91 10.30
N CYS A 15 -15.10 11.81 9.05
CA CYS A 15 -14.21 11.78 7.88
C CYS A 15 -13.91 13.22 7.41
N VAL A 16 -12.64 13.64 7.44
CA VAL A 16 -12.25 14.88 6.78
C VAL A 16 -12.19 14.58 5.29
N CYS A 17 -13.24 14.97 4.57
CA CYS A 17 -13.25 15.09 3.11
C CYS A 17 -12.29 16.22 2.70
N HIS A 18 -10.98 16.00 2.84
CA HIS A 18 -10.02 16.89 2.20
C HIS A 18 -10.07 16.55 0.70
N ARG A 19 -10.81 17.38 -0.04
CA ARG A 19 -11.03 17.34 -1.49
C ARG A 19 -9.74 17.53 -2.32
N ASN A 20 -8.58 17.10 -1.81
CA ASN A 20 -7.28 17.46 -2.36
C ASN A 20 -6.10 16.62 -1.84
N THR A 21 -6.22 15.29 -1.78
CA THR A 21 -5.05 14.39 -1.70
C THR A 21 -4.44 14.12 -3.09
N SER A 22 -4.54 15.09 -4.00
CA SER A 22 -3.92 15.03 -5.31
C SER A 22 -2.93 16.17 -5.47
N ILE A 23 -1.65 15.84 -5.62
CA ILE A 23 -0.60 16.82 -5.95
C ILE A 23 -0.77 17.30 -7.41
N SER A 24 -1.63 16.66 -8.22
CA SER A 24 -1.89 17.10 -9.60
C SER A 24 -3.23 16.68 -10.24
N VAL A 25 -3.95 15.66 -9.76
CA VAL A 25 -5.19 15.16 -10.42
C VAL A 25 -6.30 14.81 -9.41
N PRO A 26 -7.39 15.61 -9.31
CA PRO A 26 -8.45 15.45 -8.30
C PRO A 26 -9.28 14.17 -8.45
N GLU A 27 -9.29 13.55 -9.63
CA GLU A 27 -9.98 12.29 -9.95
C GLU A 27 -9.26 11.04 -9.37
N LEU A 28 -8.02 11.16 -8.88
CA LEU A 28 -7.23 10.02 -8.39
C LEU A 28 -7.22 9.90 -6.86
N ASN A 29 -8.30 10.35 -6.20
CA ASN A 29 -8.45 10.19 -4.75
C ASN A 29 -9.20 8.89 -4.47
N LEU A 30 -8.45 7.84 -4.11
CA LEU A 30 -9.01 6.49 -3.95
C LEU A 30 -9.57 6.23 -2.54
N TYR A 31 -9.14 6.97 -1.53
CA TYR A 31 -9.57 6.79 -0.13
C TYR A 31 -9.56 8.09 0.67
N TRP A 32 -10.40 8.14 1.71
CA TRP A 32 -10.42 9.17 2.73
C TRP A 32 -9.75 8.68 4.01
N HIS A 33 -9.13 9.58 4.78
CA HIS A 33 -8.49 9.25 6.05
C HIS A 33 -9.29 9.72 7.27
N ALA A 34 -9.11 9.01 8.39
CA ALA A 34 -9.58 9.48 9.68
C ALA A 34 -8.89 10.78 10.11
N GLN A 35 -9.66 11.68 10.74
CA GLN A 35 -9.17 12.97 11.23
C GLN A 35 -8.06 12.86 12.29
N GLY A 36 -8.04 11.75 13.04
CA GLY A 36 -7.02 11.49 14.06
C GLY A 36 -5.63 11.12 13.51
N MET A 37 -5.46 11.00 12.19
CA MET A 37 -4.19 10.64 11.59
C MET A 37 -3.31 11.86 11.34
N LEU A 38 -2.08 11.81 11.87
CA LEU A 38 -1.10 12.87 11.69
C LEU A 38 -0.73 12.99 10.20
N SER A 39 -0.93 14.17 9.62
CA SER A 39 -0.80 14.39 8.18
C SER A 39 0.19 15.51 7.87
N PHE A 40 1.02 15.29 6.85
CA PHE A 40 1.99 16.25 6.33
C PHE A 40 1.45 16.99 5.09
N PHE A 41 2.14 18.07 4.70
CA PHE A 41 1.80 18.92 3.56
C PHE A 41 0.41 19.55 3.62
N GLY A 42 0.03 20.08 4.79
CA GLY A 42 -1.28 20.72 4.97
C GLY A 42 -2.44 19.73 4.90
N MET A 43 -2.33 18.62 5.63
CA MET A 43 -3.34 17.54 5.68
C MET A 43 -3.52 16.76 4.36
N ARG A 44 -2.51 16.74 3.49
CA ARG A 44 -2.59 16.09 2.16
C ARG A 44 -2.05 14.67 2.11
N VAL A 45 -1.05 14.34 2.92
CA VAL A 45 -0.46 13.00 2.93
C VAL A 45 -0.34 12.54 4.37
N PRO A 46 -0.96 11.42 4.76
CA PRO A 46 -0.81 10.95 6.13
C PRO A 46 0.62 10.46 6.39
N LEU A 47 1.16 10.77 7.56
CA LEU A 47 2.53 10.43 7.95
C LEU A 47 2.79 8.92 7.85
N TYR A 48 1.80 8.12 8.24
CA TYR A 48 1.92 6.66 8.22
C TYR A 48 2.12 6.09 6.81
N ALA A 49 1.66 6.79 5.77
CA ALA A 49 1.82 6.32 4.40
C ALA A 49 3.25 6.59 3.89
N LEU A 50 3.85 7.73 4.27
CA LEU A 50 5.21 8.09 3.87
C LEU A 50 6.27 7.28 4.62
N PHE A 51 6.21 7.28 5.96
CA PHE A 51 7.27 6.75 6.82
C PHE A 51 6.84 5.56 7.69
N GLY A 52 5.57 5.19 7.67
CA GLY A 52 5.03 4.16 8.55
C GLY A 52 4.96 2.79 7.90
N PHE A 53 3.75 2.25 7.89
CA PHE A 53 3.50 0.83 7.67
C PHE A 53 3.84 0.36 6.25
N HIS A 54 3.66 1.20 5.22
CA HIS A 54 3.96 0.79 3.83
C HIS A 54 5.45 0.44 3.64
N GLN A 55 6.35 1.26 4.20
CA GLN A 55 7.79 1.00 4.13
C GLN A 55 8.18 -0.22 4.98
N MET A 56 7.58 -0.35 6.17
CA MET A 56 7.81 -1.50 7.06
C MET A 56 7.42 -2.82 6.39
N PHE A 57 6.25 -2.89 5.74
CA PHE A 57 5.80 -4.11 5.07
C PHE A 57 6.69 -4.50 3.90
N LEU A 58 7.13 -3.52 3.10
CA LEU A 58 8.05 -3.75 1.98
C LEU A 58 9.41 -4.29 2.48
N TYR A 59 9.95 -3.71 3.54
CA TYR A 59 11.20 -4.19 4.12
C TYR A 59 11.05 -5.61 4.71
N THR A 60 9.97 -5.85 5.43
CA THR A 60 9.69 -7.16 6.04
C THR A 60 9.53 -8.25 4.99
N SER A 61 8.78 -7.98 3.91
CA SER A 61 8.62 -8.91 2.79
C SER A 61 9.96 -9.18 2.08
N TYR A 62 10.77 -8.14 1.87
CA TYR A 62 12.11 -8.28 1.31
C TYR A 62 13.01 -9.18 2.17
N VAL A 63 13.05 -8.96 3.49
CA VAL A 63 13.85 -9.79 4.40
C VAL A 63 13.35 -11.24 4.39
N LEU A 64 12.04 -11.46 4.45
CA LEU A 64 11.45 -12.80 4.45
C LEU A 64 11.82 -13.58 3.17
N VAL A 65 11.72 -12.94 2.01
CA VAL A 65 12.11 -13.55 0.73
C VAL A 65 13.61 -13.75 0.61
N SER A 66 14.41 -12.82 1.14
CA SER A 66 15.87 -12.97 1.17
C SER A 66 16.31 -14.22 1.94
N ARG A 67 15.53 -14.66 2.95
CA ARG A 67 15.78 -15.92 3.68
C ARG A 67 15.40 -17.16 2.89
N MET A 68 14.50 -17.06 1.90
CA MET A 68 14.10 -18.19 1.06
C MET A 68 15.14 -18.54 -0.03
N ARG A 69 16.17 -17.71 -0.22
CA ARG A 69 17.26 -17.92 -1.19
C ARG A 69 16.77 -18.25 -2.62
N LEU A 70 15.75 -17.52 -3.08
CA LEU A 70 15.23 -17.68 -4.44
C LEU A 70 16.22 -17.17 -5.50
N PRO A 71 16.12 -17.67 -6.76
CA PRO A 71 16.91 -17.15 -7.87
C PRO A 71 16.47 -15.72 -8.22
N TRP A 72 17.38 -14.98 -8.85
CA TRP A 72 17.24 -13.53 -9.09
C TRP A 72 15.96 -13.10 -9.84
N TRP A 73 15.40 -13.97 -10.70
CA TRP A 73 14.19 -13.70 -11.47
C TRP A 73 12.91 -13.88 -10.63
N GLY A 74 12.92 -14.81 -9.68
CA GLY A 74 11.78 -15.10 -8.81
C GLY A 74 11.71 -14.25 -7.55
N GLU A 75 12.81 -13.59 -7.18
CA GLU A 75 12.89 -12.79 -5.95
C GLU A 75 11.93 -11.60 -5.96
N GLY A 76 11.86 -10.84 -7.07
CA GLY A 76 10.96 -9.69 -7.21
C GLY A 76 9.47 -10.07 -7.03
N PRO A 77 8.94 -11.03 -7.81
CA PRO A 77 7.56 -11.48 -7.67
C PRO A 77 7.26 -12.06 -6.28
N ALA A 78 8.19 -12.78 -5.67
CA ALA A 78 8.02 -13.31 -4.32
C ALA A 78 7.92 -12.20 -3.26
N VAL A 79 8.67 -11.10 -3.40
CA VAL A 79 8.55 -9.92 -2.52
C VAL A 79 7.21 -9.22 -2.72
N GLY A 80 6.75 -9.09 -3.96
CA GLY A 80 5.43 -8.53 -4.26
C GLY A 80 4.31 -9.35 -3.60
N LEU A 81 4.33 -10.68 -3.77
CA LEU A 81 3.33 -11.58 -3.20
C LEU A 81 3.34 -11.55 -1.67
N SER A 82 4.52 -11.68 -1.04
CA SER A 82 4.63 -11.64 0.42
C SER A 82 4.24 -10.28 1.01
N SER A 83 4.52 -9.18 0.30
CA SER A 83 4.04 -7.84 0.70
C SER A 83 2.51 -7.77 0.69
N VAL A 84 1.85 -8.32 -0.33
CA VAL A 84 0.37 -8.39 -0.39
C VAL A 84 -0.18 -9.21 0.77
N MET A 85 0.43 -10.37 1.07
CA MET A 85 -0.01 -11.21 2.20
C MET A 85 0.04 -10.47 3.54
N LEU A 86 1.08 -9.65 3.77
CA LEU A 86 1.18 -8.82 4.98
C LEU A 86 0.21 -7.64 4.98
N GLN A 87 -0.05 -7.06 3.82
CA GLN A 87 -0.95 -5.90 3.69
C GLN A 87 -2.43 -6.27 3.77
N LEU A 88 -2.83 -7.48 3.39
CA LEU A 88 -4.21 -7.95 3.45
C LEU A 88 -4.84 -7.80 4.85
N PRO A 89 -4.29 -8.37 5.94
CA PRO A 89 -4.87 -8.23 7.27
C PRO A 89 -4.87 -6.78 7.74
N PHE A 90 -3.81 -6.02 7.45
CA PHE A 90 -3.75 -4.59 7.78
C PHE A 90 -4.86 -3.79 7.09
N ARG A 91 -5.16 -4.10 5.82
CA ARG A 91 -6.21 -3.41 5.06
C ARG A 91 -7.62 -3.80 5.51
N MET A 92 -7.82 -5.06 5.84
CA MET A 92 -9.09 -5.51 6.44
C MET A 92 -9.33 -4.83 7.80
N LEU A 93 -8.30 -4.76 8.66
CA LEU A 93 -8.43 -4.08 9.96
C LEU A 93 -8.57 -2.57 9.81
N GLY A 94 -7.83 -1.93 8.91
CA GLY A 94 -7.88 -0.48 8.70
C GLY A 94 -9.25 0.02 8.26
N THR A 95 -9.93 -0.71 7.38
CA THR A 95 -11.31 -0.37 6.97
C THR A 95 -12.34 -0.60 8.10
N LYS A 96 -12.15 -1.63 8.93
CA LYS A 96 -13.04 -1.91 10.08
C LYS A 96 -12.82 -0.96 11.26
N LEU A 97 -11.59 -0.50 11.47
CA LEU A 97 -11.22 0.49 12.48
C LEU A 97 -11.39 1.94 11.99
N LEU A 98 -11.95 2.13 10.79
CA LEU A 98 -12.19 3.44 10.16
C LEU A 98 -10.93 4.30 9.97
N TRP A 99 -9.74 3.71 9.87
CA TRP A 99 -8.51 4.46 9.60
C TRP A 99 -8.54 5.12 8.22
N TRP A 100 -9.14 4.43 7.25
CA TRP A 100 -9.48 4.99 5.97
C TRP A 100 -10.73 4.30 5.40
N THR A 101 -11.39 5.00 4.48
CA THR A 101 -12.54 4.50 3.73
C THR A 101 -12.30 4.66 2.25
N TRP A 102 -12.80 3.73 1.44
CA TRP A 102 -12.60 3.74 -0.02
C TRP A 102 -13.71 4.53 -0.70
N HIS A 103 -13.38 5.23 -1.79
CA HIS A 103 -14.39 5.86 -2.64
C HIS A 103 -15.27 4.81 -3.32
N ASP A 104 -16.58 5.07 -3.37
CA ASP A 104 -17.57 4.18 -4.02
C ASP A 104 -17.90 4.57 -5.46
N THR A 105 -17.26 5.63 -5.97
CA THR A 105 -17.58 6.24 -7.26
C THR A 105 -16.70 5.76 -8.40
N ASP A 106 -15.56 5.12 -8.11
CA ASP A 106 -14.58 4.70 -9.11
C ASP A 106 -14.77 3.24 -9.54
N PRO A 107 -14.85 2.95 -10.85
CA PRO A 107 -15.04 1.58 -11.36
C PRO A 107 -13.85 0.66 -11.04
N THR A 108 -12.66 1.23 -10.82
CA THR A 108 -11.45 0.47 -10.45
C THR A 108 -11.50 -0.10 -9.03
N ILE A 109 -12.47 0.34 -8.22
CA ILE A 109 -12.70 -0.05 -6.83
C ILE A 109 -13.97 -0.90 -6.73
N GLU A 110 -14.69 -1.22 -7.81
CA GLU A 110 -15.90 -2.05 -7.74
C GLU A 110 -15.58 -3.48 -7.26
N ASP A 111 -14.49 -4.06 -7.76
CA ASP A 111 -14.03 -5.38 -7.35
C ASP A 111 -13.24 -5.35 -6.02
N ARG A 112 -13.95 -5.59 -4.91
CA ARG A 112 -13.38 -5.61 -3.55
C ARG A 112 -13.41 -7.01 -2.93
N MET A 113 -12.26 -7.48 -2.45
CA MET A 113 -12.19 -8.64 -1.55
C MET A 113 -12.13 -8.13 -0.10
N PHE A 114 -13.10 -8.52 0.73
CA PHE A 114 -13.20 -8.10 2.13
C PHE A 114 -13.07 -6.57 2.33
N TRP A 115 -13.81 -5.78 1.54
CA TRP A 115 -13.76 -4.30 1.56
C TRP A 115 -12.42 -3.69 1.12
N THR A 116 -11.52 -4.48 0.54
CA THR A 116 -10.24 -4.00 0.00
C THR A 116 -10.23 -4.19 -1.53
N PRO A 117 -9.95 -3.15 -2.33
CA PRO A 117 -9.92 -3.25 -3.78
C PRO A 117 -8.69 -4.01 -4.27
N TRP A 118 -8.92 -4.97 -5.19
CA TRP A 118 -7.85 -5.78 -5.79
C TRP A 118 -6.84 -4.96 -6.58
N SER A 119 -7.31 -3.95 -7.31
CA SER A 119 -6.51 -3.01 -8.09
C SER A 119 -5.40 -2.39 -7.24
N SER A 120 -5.72 -1.98 -6.01
CA SER A 120 -4.73 -1.45 -5.08
C SER A 120 -3.68 -2.49 -4.70
N LEU A 121 -4.07 -3.73 -4.39
CA LEU A 121 -3.13 -4.79 -4.02
C LEU A 121 -2.16 -5.12 -5.16
N TYR A 122 -2.67 -5.20 -6.39
CA TYR A 122 -1.83 -5.42 -7.57
C TYR A 122 -0.85 -4.26 -7.80
N TYR A 123 -1.29 -3.03 -7.59
CA TYR A 123 -0.42 -1.87 -7.68
C TYR A 123 0.75 -1.97 -6.68
N TYR A 124 0.47 -2.27 -5.41
CA TYR A 124 1.52 -2.42 -4.40
C TYR A 124 2.45 -3.61 -4.71
N ALA A 125 1.92 -4.73 -5.19
CA ALA A 125 2.72 -5.88 -5.61
C ALA A 125 3.67 -5.52 -6.76
N ALA A 126 3.16 -4.80 -7.77
CA ALA A 126 3.93 -4.37 -8.93
C ALA A 126 5.03 -3.37 -8.54
N CYS A 127 4.73 -2.40 -7.67
CA CYS A 127 5.71 -1.46 -7.13
C CYS A 127 6.80 -2.18 -6.33
N ALA A 128 6.43 -3.10 -5.44
CA ALA A 128 7.38 -3.88 -4.64
C ALA A 128 8.30 -4.73 -5.52
N CYS A 129 7.73 -5.43 -6.50
CA CYS A 129 8.47 -6.24 -7.46
C CYS A 129 9.46 -5.38 -8.27
N SER A 130 8.98 -4.27 -8.84
CA SER A 130 9.78 -3.34 -9.64
C SER A 130 10.92 -2.73 -8.82
N PHE A 131 10.64 -2.36 -7.56
CA PHE A 131 11.64 -1.81 -6.66
C PHE A 131 12.77 -2.82 -6.37
N VAL A 132 12.44 -4.08 -6.08
CA VAL A 132 13.45 -5.11 -5.83
C VAL A 132 14.28 -5.40 -7.08
N TRP A 133 13.65 -5.49 -8.26
CA TRP A 133 14.38 -5.65 -9.50
C TRP A 133 15.29 -4.46 -9.81
N MET A 134 14.81 -3.24 -9.58
CA MET A 134 15.62 -2.03 -9.72
C MET A 134 16.81 -2.08 -8.76
N LEU A 135 16.61 -2.39 -7.48
CA LEU A 135 17.71 -2.53 -6.52
C LEU A 135 18.74 -3.58 -6.93
N ARG A 136 18.29 -4.75 -7.40
CA ARG A 136 19.16 -5.82 -7.89
C ARG A 136 19.92 -5.39 -9.14
N LEU A 137 19.26 -4.68 -10.06
CA LEU A 137 19.89 -4.14 -11.27
C LEU A 137 20.94 -3.08 -10.93
N THR A 138 20.59 -2.11 -10.10
CA THR A 138 21.49 -1.06 -9.63
C THR A 138 22.69 -1.67 -8.90
N ARG A 139 22.48 -2.68 -8.06
CA ARG A 139 23.58 -3.41 -7.41
C ARG A 139 24.50 -4.08 -8.43
N ARG A 140 23.96 -4.72 -9.47
CA ARG A 140 24.79 -5.36 -10.51
C ARG A 140 25.60 -4.35 -11.33
N LEU A 141 25.08 -3.14 -11.51
CA LEU A 141 25.72 -2.09 -12.33
C LEU A 141 26.73 -1.25 -11.55
N LEU A 142 26.43 -0.92 -10.29
CA LEU A 142 27.23 0.02 -9.50
C LEU A 142 28.16 -0.66 -8.48
N LEU A 143 27.88 -1.91 -8.06
CA LEU A 143 28.68 -2.54 -7.01
C LEU A 143 29.94 -3.19 -7.61
N GLU A 144 31.09 -2.63 -7.27
CA GLU A 144 32.38 -3.26 -7.53
C GLU A 144 32.52 -4.57 -6.75
N LYS A 145 33.15 -5.58 -7.37
CA LYS A 145 33.27 -6.93 -6.81
C LYS A 145 34.00 -6.98 -5.46
N GLU A 146 34.82 -5.97 -5.16
CA GLU A 146 35.61 -5.86 -3.93
C GLU A 146 34.74 -5.49 -2.71
N TYR A 147 33.63 -4.78 -2.93
CA TYR A 147 32.71 -4.34 -1.88
C TYR A 147 31.48 -5.26 -1.73
N ASP A 148 31.50 -6.47 -2.31
CA ASP A 148 30.37 -7.40 -2.20
C ASP A 148 30.42 -8.22 -0.91
N TRP A 149 29.92 -7.63 0.19
CA TRP A 149 29.90 -8.23 1.54
C TRP A 149 28.90 -9.39 1.72
N MET A 150 28.15 -9.77 0.69
CA MET A 150 27.20 -10.91 0.75
C MET A 150 27.77 -12.21 0.17
N LYS A 151 29.06 -12.20 -0.23
CA LYS A 151 29.81 -13.41 -0.56
C LYS A 151 30.30 -14.14 0.68
#